data_AF-A0A1I5DGW9-F1
#
_entry.id   AF-A0A1I5DGW9-F1
#
_cell.length_a   1.000
_cell.length_b   1.000
_cell.length_c   1.000
_cell.angle_alpha   90.00
_cell.angle_beta   90.00
_cell.angle_gamma   90.00
#
_symmetry.space_group_name_H-M   'P 1'
#
loop_
_entity.id
_entity.type
_entity.pdbx_description
1 polymer ?
#
loop_
_entity_poly.entity_id
_entity_poly.type
_entity_poly.pdbx_seq_one_letter_code
_entity_poly.pdbx_strand_id
1 'polypeptide(L)'
;MERTGHDIGQSAAAKAAATPKLATCAALTPTQIRVLRGVHSGLLNKQIAFDLGIAEATVKVHMTALMRKLNVRNRTQAAIVAQTLAI
;
A
#
# COMPACT_ATOMS: atom_id res chain seq x y z
N MET A 1 -4.71 34.73 46.90
CA MET A 1 -3.55 34.96 46.03
C MET A 1 -2.79 33.65 45.90
N GLU A 2 -2.91 32.78 44.91
CA GLU A 2 -3.87 32.48 43.84
C GLU A 2 -3.39 31.10 43.36
N ARG A 3 -4.28 30.11 43.29
CA ARG A 3 -3.93 28.80 42.69
C ARG A 3 -4.03 28.96 41.17
N THR A 4 -2.92 29.26 40.52
CA THR A 4 -2.73 29.06 39.07
C THR A 4 -2.23 27.63 38.90
N GLY A 5 -2.84 26.71 38.17
CA GLY A 5 -3.68 26.83 36.98
C GLY A 5 -3.17 25.72 36.06
N HIS A 6 -3.94 24.64 35.96
CA HIS A 6 -3.74 23.57 34.98
C HIS A 6 -3.97 24.18 33.58
N ASP A 7 -2.98 24.12 32.69
CA ASP A 7 -3.16 24.40 31.25
C ASP A 7 -2.12 23.56 30.48
N ILE A 8 -2.46 22.34 30.07
CA ILE A 8 -3.09 21.99 28.79
C ILE A 8 -2.24 22.44 27.61
N GLY A 9 -1.60 21.46 26.97
CA GLY A 9 -0.83 21.71 25.74
C GLY A 9 -0.31 20.44 25.07
N GLN A 10 -1.00 19.31 25.21
CA GLN A 10 -0.81 18.19 24.29
C GLN A 10 -1.35 18.64 22.93
N SER A 11 -0.47 19.16 22.07
CA SER A 11 -0.82 19.47 20.69
C SER A 11 -1.01 18.16 19.94
N ALA A 12 -2.29 17.82 19.78
CA ALA A 12 -2.80 16.75 18.98
C ALA A 12 -2.39 16.89 17.50
N ALA A 13 -1.94 15.78 16.91
CA ALA A 13 -2.14 15.52 15.49
C ALA A 13 -2.65 14.08 15.36
N ALA A 14 -3.98 13.99 15.50
CA ALA A 14 -4.87 12.98 14.96
C ALA A 14 -4.24 11.61 14.66
N LYS A 15 -4.35 10.72 15.65
CA LYS A 15 -4.42 9.27 15.44
C LYS A 15 -5.70 8.98 14.64
N ALA A 16 -5.67 9.26 13.34
CA ALA A 16 -6.73 8.85 12.44
C ALA A 16 -6.73 7.31 12.46
N ALA A 17 -7.79 6.74 13.00
CA ALA A 17 -8.15 5.34 12.81
C ALA A 17 -8.53 5.13 11.33
N ALA A 18 -7.59 5.41 10.42
CA ALA A 18 -7.63 4.85 9.10
C ALA A 18 -7.46 3.35 9.32
N THR A 19 -8.46 2.57 8.94
CA THR A 19 -8.35 1.13 8.79
C THR A 19 -6.98 0.81 8.18
N PRO A 20 -6.24 -0.19 8.70
CA PRO A 20 -4.85 -0.46 8.27
C PRO A 20 -4.75 -0.62 6.74
N LYS A 21 -5.85 -1.04 6.13
CA LYS A 21 -6.13 -1.10 4.70
C LYS A 21 -5.83 0.21 3.94
N LEU A 22 -6.33 1.35 4.40
CA LEU A 22 -6.17 2.64 3.73
C LEU A 22 -4.73 3.17 3.84
N ALA A 23 -4.11 3.01 5.01
CA ALA A 23 -2.72 3.40 5.25
C ALA A 23 -1.74 2.60 4.38
N THR A 24 -2.00 1.31 4.19
CA THR A 24 -1.18 0.43 3.34
C THR A 24 -1.33 0.81 1.86
N CYS A 25 -2.53 1.17 1.42
CA CYS A 25 -2.77 1.62 0.04
C CYS A 25 -2.13 2.99 -0.24
N ALA A 26 -2.15 3.91 0.73
CA ALA A 26 -1.52 5.22 0.64
C ALA A 26 0.03 5.14 0.54
N ALA A 27 0.64 4.05 1.01
CA ALA A 27 2.09 3.84 0.92
C ALA A 27 2.56 3.32 -0.46
N LEU A 28 1.64 2.89 -1.33
CA LEU A 28 1.94 2.38 -2.67
C LEU A 28 1.86 3.50 -3.71
N THR A 29 2.78 3.48 -4.67
CA THR A 29 2.71 4.37 -5.84
C THR A 29 1.56 3.96 -6.77
N PRO A 30 1.03 4.88 -7.61
CA PRO A 30 -0.05 4.55 -8.55
C PRO A 30 0.26 3.35 -9.44
N THR A 31 1.50 3.24 -9.93
CA THR A 31 1.94 2.10 -10.74
C THR A 31 1.96 0.80 -9.93
N GLN A 32 2.39 0.84 -8.67
CA GLN A 32 2.36 -0.35 -7.81
C GLN A 32 0.93 -0.82 -7.52
N ILE A 33 -0.03 0.11 -7.37
CA ILE A 33 -1.44 -0.23 -7.22
C ILE A 33 -1.95 -0.93 -8.48
N ARG A 34 -1.65 -0.38 -9.68
CA ARG A 34 -2.03 -1.01 -10.95
C ARG A 34 -1.43 -2.41 -11.12
N VAL A 35 -0.15 -2.58 -10.79
CA VAL A 35 0.51 -3.91 -10.77
C VAL A 35 -0.17 -4.85 -9.77
N LEU A 36 -0.47 -4.38 -8.56
CA LEU A 36 -1.14 -5.18 -7.52
C LEU A 36 -2.54 -5.63 -7.93
N ARG A 37 -3.31 -4.76 -8.61
CA ARG A 37 -4.61 -5.14 -9.21
C ARG A 37 -4.45 -6.22 -10.27
N GLY A 38 -3.48 -6.09 -11.17
CA GLY A 38 -3.19 -7.14 -12.14
C GLY A 38 -2.82 -8.47 -11.48
N VAL A 39 -2.06 -8.42 -10.39
CA VAL A 39 -1.74 -9.61 -9.58
C VAL A 39 -2.98 -10.22 -8.94
N HIS A 40 -3.86 -9.39 -8.37
CA HIS A 40 -5.14 -9.80 -7.79
C HIS A 40 -6.02 -10.51 -8.81
N SER A 41 -6.07 -10.00 -10.05
CA SER A 41 -6.79 -10.62 -11.16
C SER A 41 -6.10 -11.84 -11.77
N GLY A 42 -4.97 -12.30 -11.21
CA GLY A 42 -4.26 -13.49 -11.69
C GLY A 42 -3.42 -13.26 -12.95
N LEU A 43 -3.22 -12.02 -13.40
CA LEU A 43 -2.51 -11.71 -14.64
C LEU A 43 -1.00 -11.93 -14.54
N LEU A 44 -0.41 -12.56 -15.56
CA LEU A 44 1.04 -12.75 -15.64
C LEU A 44 1.78 -11.40 -15.75
N ASN A 45 3.05 -11.34 -15.34
CA ASN A 45 3.84 -10.12 -15.46
C ASN A 45 3.89 -9.59 -16.90
N LYS A 46 3.89 -10.49 -17.89
CA LYS A 46 3.84 -10.12 -19.32
C LYS A 46 2.51 -9.47 -19.71
N GLN A 47 1.39 -9.93 -19.15
CA GLN A 47 0.07 -9.35 -19.40
C GLN A 47 -0.08 -7.98 -18.70
N ILE A 48 0.41 -7.88 -17.47
CA ILE A 48 0.47 -6.61 -16.73
C ILE A 48 1.36 -5.62 -17.48
N ALA A 49 2.53 -6.05 -17.95
CA ALA A 49 3.44 -5.21 -18.73
C ALA A 49 2.76 -4.64 -19.99
N PHE A 50 2.04 -5.50 -20.71
CA PHE A 50 1.25 -5.12 -21.88
C PHE A 50 0.16 -4.09 -21.54
N ASP A 51 -0.63 -4.33 -20.50
CA ASP A 51 -1.70 -3.41 -20.05
C ASP A 51 -1.16 -2.04 -19.58
N LEU A 52 -0.01 -2.05 -18.92
CA LEU A 52 0.63 -0.84 -18.41
C LEU A 52 1.49 -0.10 -19.46
N GLY A 53 1.75 -0.71 -20.63
CA GLY A 53 2.64 -0.16 -21.65
C GLY A 53 4.12 -0.07 -21.22
N ILE A 54 4.58 -0.99 -20.37
CA ILE A 54 5.95 -1.03 -19.83
C ILE A 54 6.62 -2.37 -20.08
N ALA A 55 7.93 -2.47 -19.84
CA ALA A 55 8.64 -3.74 -19.94
C ALA A 55 8.30 -4.70 -18.78
N GLU A 56 8.31 -6.02 -19.04
CA GLU A 56 8.11 -7.05 -18.01
C GLU A 56 9.13 -6.95 -16.87
N ALA A 57 10.38 -6.60 -17.19
CA ALA A 57 11.42 -6.35 -16.21
C ALA A 57 11.03 -5.21 -15.24
N THR A 58 10.38 -4.16 -15.76
CA THR A 58 9.88 -3.04 -14.95
C THR A 58 8.76 -3.49 -14.02
N VAL A 59 7.86 -4.37 -14.48
CA VAL A 59 6.83 -4.99 -13.61
C VAL A 59 7.50 -5.77 -12.47
N LYS A 60 8.57 -6.53 -12.74
CA LYS A 60 9.32 -7.28 -11.70
C LYS A 60 9.93 -6.33 -10.66
N VAL A 61 10.49 -5.20 -11.08
CA VAL A 61 11.00 -4.17 -10.16
C VAL A 61 9.88 -3.62 -9.28
N HIS A 62 8.74 -3.25 -9.86
CA HIS A 62 7.58 -2.80 -9.10
C HIS A 62 7.09 -3.87 -8.13
N MET A 63 7.07 -5.15 -8.55
CA MET A 63 6.67 -6.29 -7.73
C MET A 63 7.58 -6.45 -6.51
N THR A 64 8.90 -6.37 -6.68
CA THR A 64 9.85 -6.45 -5.55
C THR A 64 9.65 -5.29 -4.57
N ALA A 65 9.50 -4.06 -5.07
CA ALA A 65 9.30 -2.89 -4.22
C ALA A 65 7.95 -2.91 -3.49
N LEU A 66 6.89 -3.35 -4.18
CA LEU A 66 5.56 -3.63 -3.65
C LEU A 66 5.64 -4.64 -2.49
N MET A 67 6.24 -5.81 -2.73
CA MET A 67 6.28 -6.89 -1.73
C MET A 67 7.01 -6.45 -0.46
N ARG A 68 8.08 -5.66 -0.60
CA ARG A 68 8.78 -5.04 0.55
C ARG A 68 7.86 -4.09 1.33
N LYS A 69 7.11 -3.22 0.64
CA LYS A 69 6.17 -2.28 1.26
C LYS A 69 4.99 -2.98 1.96
N LEU A 70 4.52 -4.09 1.38
CA LEU A 70 3.44 -4.90 1.95
C LEU A 70 3.93 -5.92 3.00
N ASN A 71 5.24 -6.03 3.23
CA ASN A 71 5.86 -7.03 4.10
C ASN A 71 5.49 -8.49 3.73
N VAL A 72 5.37 -8.78 2.43
CA VAL A 72 5.08 -10.13 1.93
C VAL A 72 6.28 -10.74 1.21
N ARG A 73 6.34 -12.06 1.15
CA ARG A 73 7.49 -12.81 0.61
C ARG A 73 7.28 -13.33 -0.81
N ASN A 74 6.02 -13.45 -1.24
CA ASN A 74 5.71 -13.99 -2.56
C ASN A 74 4.47 -13.35 -3.17
N ARG A 75 4.30 -13.62 -4.48
CA ARG A 75 3.19 -13.12 -5.29
C ARG A 75 1.82 -13.56 -4.75
N THR A 76 1.70 -14.80 -4.26
CA THR A 76 0.44 -15.32 -3.71
C THR A 76 0.02 -14.53 -2.48
N GLN A 77 0.95 -14.24 -1.56
CA GLN A 77 0.71 -13.38 -0.41
C GLN A 77 0.34 -11.96 -0.84
N ALA A 78 0.99 -11.40 -1.86
CA ALA A 78 0.60 -10.10 -2.42
C ALA A 78 -0.84 -10.12 -2.97
N ALA A 79 -1.25 -11.20 -3.66
CA ALA A 79 -2.61 -11.35 -4.16
C ALA A 79 -3.65 -11.48 -3.03
N ILE A 80 -3.29 -12.14 -1.93
CA ILE A 80 -4.13 -12.23 -0.71
C ILE A 80 -4.27 -10.85 -0.07
N VAL A 81 -3.17 -10.10 0.06
CA VAL A 81 -3.21 -8.73 0.59
C VAL A 81 -4.02 -7.81 -0.32
N ALA A 82 -3.97 -7.98 -1.65
CA ALA A 82 -4.83 -7.22 -2.56
C ALA A 82 -6.33 -7.49 -2.32
N GLN A 83 -6.71 -8.75 -2.05
CA GLN A 83 -8.09 -9.10 -1.67
C GLN A 83 -8.51 -8.41 -0.37
N THR A 84 -7.63 -8.40 0.64
CA THR A 84 -7.92 -7.70 1.91
C THR A 84 -7.93 -6.18 1.73
N LEU A 85 -7.27 -5.65 0.69
CA LEU A 85 -7.31 -4.24 0.26
C LEU A 85 -8.54 -3.89 -0.60
N ALA A 86 -9.35 -4.87 -1.03
CA ALA A 86 -10.53 -4.68 -1.90
C ALA A 86 -10.26 -3.76 -3.10
N ILE A 87 -9.16 -4.01 -3.81
CA ILE A 87 -8.72 -3.29 -5.02
C ILE A 87 -8.77 -4.17 -6.26
#